data_AF-A0A7S1P6N4-F1
#
_entry.id   AF-A0A7S1P6N4-F1
#
_cell.length_a   1.000
_cell.length_b   1.000
_cell.length_c   1.000
_cell.angle_alpha   90.00
_cell.angle_beta   90.00
_cell.angle_gamma   90.00
#
_symmetry.space_group_name_H-M   'P 1'
#
loop_
_entity.id
_entity.type
_entity.pdbx_description
1 polymer ?
#
loop_
_entity_poly.entity_id
_entity_poly.type
_entity_poly.pdbx_seq_one_letter_code
_entity_poly.pdbx_strand_id
1 'polypeptide(L)'
;CVCPQGRISECALFHQEIATYKDEIERIKATPFDSYIRKETQLRVCNVCGAMQSLADSMSRFESHVTGKQHMGYEKIRAYLAEIRKRQEERKKDGVNGDEAKRASEGDRERDRE
;
A
#
# COMPACT_ATOMS: atom_id res chain seq x y z
N CYS A 1 23.25 -0.97 40.61
CA CYS A 1 21.83 -0.70 40.93
C CYS A 1 21.42 -1.53 42.12
N VAL A 2 21.17 -0.90 43.27
CA VAL A 2 20.82 -1.56 44.54
C VAL A 2 19.30 -1.49 44.72
N CYS A 3 18.61 -2.62 44.77
CA CYS A 3 17.18 -2.67 45.09
C CYS A 3 17.00 -2.72 46.63
N PRO A 4 16.26 -1.79 47.26
CA PRO A 4 16.25 -1.63 48.73
C PRO A 4 15.53 -2.70 49.57
N GLN A 5 14.93 -3.74 48.99
CA GLN A 5 14.40 -4.90 49.72
C GLN A 5 14.43 -6.11 48.80
N GLY A 6 15.00 -7.21 49.27
CA GLY A 6 15.27 -8.46 48.54
C GLY A 6 14.04 -9.23 48.08
N ARG A 7 13.23 -8.65 47.19
CA ARG A 7 12.19 -9.34 46.42
C ARG A 7 12.70 -9.91 45.10
N ILE A 8 14.00 -10.24 45.05
CA ILE A 8 14.62 -10.89 43.88
C ILE A 8 13.98 -12.27 43.67
N SER A 9 13.63 -12.96 44.76
CA SER A 9 12.89 -14.22 44.75
C SER A 9 11.50 -14.09 44.13
N GLU A 10 10.71 -13.10 44.58
CA GLU A 10 9.37 -12.83 44.02
C GLU A 10 9.44 -12.44 42.54
N CYS A 11 10.39 -11.57 42.17
CA CYS A 11 10.62 -11.24 40.76
C CYS A 11 10.97 -12.47 39.93
N ALA A 12 11.80 -13.39 40.44
CA ALA A 12 12.14 -14.61 39.73
C ALA A 12 10.92 -15.53 39.52
N LEU A 13 10.05 -15.64 40.53
CA LEU A 13 8.79 -16.39 40.42
C LEU A 13 7.86 -15.81 39.36
N PHE A 14 7.66 -14.49 39.35
CA PHE A 14 6.85 -13.85 38.30
C PHE A 14 7.46 -14.03 36.90
N HIS A 15 8.78 -13.99 36.77
CA HIS A 15 9.43 -14.25 35.48
C HIS A 15 9.22 -15.71 35.02
N GLN A 16 9.22 -16.67 35.94
CA GLN A 16 8.92 -18.07 35.64
C GLN A 16 7.46 -18.25 35.21
N GLU A 17 6.51 -17.63 35.91
CA GLU A 17 5.09 -17.63 35.52
C GLU A 17 4.87 -16.98 34.15
N ILE A 18 5.54 -15.85 33.87
CA ILE A 18 5.51 -15.20 32.56
C ILE A 18 6.06 -16.13 31.48
N ALA A 19 7.12 -16.89 31.77
CA ALA A 19 7.67 -17.86 30.83
C ALA A 19 6.67 -18.99 30.54
N THR A 20 6.02 -19.55 31.57
CA THR A 20 4.99 -20.58 31.38
C THR A 20 3.80 -20.07 30.59
N TYR A 21 3.31 -18.85 30.88
CA TYR A 21 2.21 -18.26 30.12
C TYR A 21 2.60 -17.95 28.67
N LYS A 22 3.86 -17.56 28.41
CA LYS A 22 4.36 -17.39 27.04
C LYS A 22 4.38 -18.71 26.27
N ASP A 23 4.85 -19.78 26.90
CA ASP A 23 4.86 -21.12 26.29
C ASP A 23 3.44 -21.62 26.00
N GLU A 24 2.48 -21.38 26.90
CA GLU A 24 1.06 -21.72 26.68
C GLU A 24 0.46 -20.90 25.53
N ILE A 25 0.76 -19.60 25.44
CA ILE A 25 0.36 -18.75 24.32
C ILE A 25 0.93 -19.30 23.00
N GLU A 26 2.20 -19.71 22.97
CA GLU A 26 2.82 -20.28 21.78
C GLU A 26 2.17 -21.60 21.37
N ARG A 27 1.85 -22.47 22.32
CA ARG A 27 1.10 -23.72 22.05
C ARG A 27 -0.28 -23.44 21.48
N ILE A 28 -1.03 -22.49 22.04
CA ILE A 28 -2.37 -22.11 21.55
C ILE A 28 -2.28 -21.53 20.14
N LYS A 29 -1.29 -20.66 19.86
CA LYS A 29 -1.04 -20.11 18.53
C LYS A 29 -0.61 -21.17 17.51
N ALA A 30 0.07 -22.22 17.96
CA ALA A 30 0.49 -23.35 17.13
C ALA A 30 -0.66 -24.33 16.84
N THR A 31 -1.83 -24.17 17.47
CA THR A 31 -2.98 -25.02 17.16
C THR A 31 -3.43 -24.81 15.71
N PRO A 32 -3.76 -25.88 14.97
CA PRO A 32 -4.25 -25.78 13.59
C PRO A 32 -5.49 -24.88 13.48
N PHE A 33 -6.33 -24.85 14.51
CA PHE A 33 -7.53 -24.03 14.59
C PHE A 33 -7.22 -22.53 14.62
N ASP A 34 -6.31 -22.06 15.47
CA ASP A 34 -5.91 -20.64 15.48
C ASP A 34 -5.23 -20.24 14.16
N SER A 35 -4.44 -21.15 13.58
CA SER A 35 -3.80 -20.92 12.27
C SER A 35 -4.81 -20.78 11.13
N TYR A 36 -5.91 -21.52 11.17
CA TYR A 36 -6.96 -21.49 10.15
C TYR A 36 -7.78 -20.19 10.26
N ILE A 37 -8.19 -19.84 11.48
CA ILE A 37 -8.91 -18.59 11.78
C ILE A 37 -8.07 -17.37 11.39
N ARG A 38 -6.76 -17.36 11.69
CA ARG A 38 -5.85 -16.29 11.27
C ARG A 38 -5.77 -16.14 9.76
N LYS A 39 -5.75 -17.24 9.01
CA LYS A 39 -5.68 -17.21 7.54
C LYS A 39 -6.98 -16.68 6.90
N GLU A 40 -8.14 -17.08 7.42
CA GLU A 40 -9.43 -16.60 6.90
C GLU A 40 -9.71 -15.12 7.25
N THR A 41 -9.24 -14.66 8.41
CA THR A 41 -9.44 -13.28 8.89
C THR A 41 -8.45 -12.27 8.32
N GLN A 42 -7.39 -12.73 7.64
CA GLN A 42 -6.43 -11.83 7.00
C GLN A 42 -7.02 -11.27 5.70
N LEU A 43 -7.49 -10.03 5.78
CA LEU A 43 -8.03 -9.27 4.65
C LEU A 43 -6.98 -8.31 4.09
N ARG A 44 -6.97 -8.17 2.76
CA ARG A 44 -6.26 -7.12 2.03
C ARG A 44 -7.24 -6.29 1.22
N VAL A 45 -6.83 -5.08 0.86
CA VAL A 45 -7.61 -4.22 -0.05
C VAL A 45 -7.07 -4.36 -1.47
N CYS A 46 -7.97 -4.47 -2.45
CA CYS A 46 -7.62 -4.44 -3.87
C CYS A 46 -7.15 -3.03 -4.28
N ASN A 47 -6.02 -2.95 -4.97
CA ASN A 47 -5.43 -1.69 -5.44
C ASN A 47 -6.23 -1.01 -6.56
N VAL A 48 -7.05 -1.77 -7.31
CA VAL A 48 -7.86 -1.23 -8.41
C VAL A 48 -9.18 -0.68 -7.89
N CYS A 49 -10.01 -1.53 -7.27
CA CYS A 49 -11.38 -1.19 -6.90
C CYS A 49 -11.61 -1.00 -5.39
N GLY A 50 -10.62 -1.22 -4.53
CA GLY A 50 -10.74 -0.96 -3.09
C GLY A 50 -11.58 -1.96 -2.31
N ALA A 51 -12.05 -3.05 -2.93
CA ALA A 51 -12.78 -4.10 -2.21
C ALA A 51 -11.84 -4.90 -1.29
N MET A 52 -12.39 -5.36 -0.16
CA MET A 52 -11.69 -6.28 0.76
C MET A 52 -11.68 -7.69 0.18
N GLN A 53 -10.52 -8.34 0.20
CA GLN A 53 -10.28 -9.69 -0.28
C GLN A 53 -9.53 -10.50 0.78
N SER A 54 -9.90 -11.76 1.00
CA SER A 54 -9.19 -12.63 1.93
C SER A 54 -7.88 -13.13 1.30
N LEU A 55 -6.80 -13.18 2.10
CA LEU A 55 -5.51 -13.69 1.64
C LEU A 55 -5.55 -15.19 1.32
N ALA A 56 -6.45 -15.93 1.97
CA ALA A 56 -6.66 -17.36 1.77
C ALA A 56 -7.74 -17.68 0.71
N ASP A 57 -8.11 -16.72 -0.13
CA ASP A 57 -9.14 -16.96 -1.16
C ASP A 57 -8.68 -17.97 -2.23
N SER A 58 -9.63 -18.75 -2.73
CA SER A 58 -9.42 -19.65 -3.85
C SER A 58 -9.24 -18.89 -5.16
N MET A 59 -8.50 -19.48 -6.12
CA MET A 59 -8.25 -18.86 -7.43
C MET A 59 -9.55 -18.47 -8.16
N SER A 60 -10.58 -19.31 -8.10
CA SER A 60 -11.88 -19.02 -8.73
C SER A 60 -12.54 -17.74 -8.16
N ARG A 61 -12.39 -17.47 -6.85
CA ARG A 61 -12.92 -16.25 -6.25
C ARG A 61 -12.12 -15.02 -6.67
N PHE A 62 -10.79 -15.16 -6.79
CA PHE A 62 -9.95 -14.10 -7.34
C PHE A 62 -10.32 -13.77 -8.80
N GLU A 63 -10.57 -14.78 -9.64
CA GLU A 63 -10.99 -14.57 -11.02
C GLU A 63 -12.32 -13.83 -11.14
N SER A 64 -13.32 -14.22 -10.34
CA SER A 64 -14.62 -13.52 -10.31
C SER A 64 -14.51 -12.08 -9.80
N HIS A 65 -13.53 -11.78 -8.93
CA HIS A 65 -13.21 -10.42 -8.52
C HIS A 65 -12.65 -9.59 -9.68
N VAL A 66 -11.63 -10.09 -10.39
CA VAL A 66 -10.95 -9.35 -11.48
C VAL A 66 -11.85 -9.17 -12.71
N THR A 67 -12.65 -10.19 -13.03
CA THR A 67 -13.66 -10.13 -14.11
C THR A 67 -14.95 -9.41 -13.68
N GLY A 68 -15.03 -8.98 -12.42
CA GLY A 68 -16.17 -8.28 -11.87
C GLY A 68 -16.32 -6.88 -12.46
N LYS A 69 -17.58 -6.44 -12.63
CA LYS A 69 -17.92 -5.11 -13.19
C LYS A 69 -17.27 -3.96 -12.42
N GLN A 70 -17.17 -4.06 -11.10
CA GLN A 70 -16.53 -3.03 -10.28
C GLN A 70 -15.03 -2.93 -10.57
N HIS A 71 -14.33 -4.06 -10.60
CA HIS A 71 -12.89 -4.10 -10.88
C HIS A 71 -12.60 -3.52 -12.26
N MET A 72 -13.26 -4.05 -13.30
CA MET A 72 -13.11 -3.58 -14.67
C MET A 72 -13.51 -2.10 -14.84
N GLY A 73 -14.55 -1.65 -14.13
CA GLY A 73 -15.01 -0.26 -14.17
C GLY A 73 -13.94 0.70 -13.63
N TYR A 74 -13.40 0.40 -12.44
CA TYR A 74 -12.33 1.21 -11.84
C TYR A 74 -11.04 1.17 -12.66
N GLU A 75 -10.71 0.04 -13.26
CA GLU A 75 -9.56 -0.09 -14.15
C GLU A 75 -9.67 0.85 -15.35
N LYS A 76 -10.83 0.85 -16.03
CA LYS A 76 -11.10 1.75 -17.15
C LYS A 76 -11.05 3.22 -16.76
N ILE A 77 -11.65 3.58 -15.61
CA ILE A 77 -11.62 4.96 -15.11
C ILE A 77 -10.18 5.42 -14.86
N ARG A 78 -9.36 4.58 -14.21
CA ARG A 78 -7.95 4.89 -13.94
C ARG A 78 -7.15 5.06 -15.23
N ALA A 79 -7.36 4.19 -16.22
CA ALA A 79 -6.73 4.31 -17.53
C ALA A 79 -7.10 5.63 -18.22
N TYR A 80 -8.38 5.99 -18.25
CA TYR A 80 -8.85 7.23 -18.86
C TYR A 80 -8.30 8.48 -18.14
N LEU A 81 -8.23 8.46 -16.80
CA LEU A 81 -7.60 9.54 -16.04
C LEU A 81 -6.12 9.69 -16.37
N ALA A 82 -5.40 8.59 -16.58
CA ALA A 82 -3.99 8.62 -16.98
C ALA A 82 -3.82 9.25 -18.37
N GLU A 83 -4.68 8.90 -19.33
CA GLU A 83 -4.69 9.50 -20.67
C GLU A 83 -4.96 11.01 -20.63
N ILE A 84 -5.94 11.46 -19.85
CA ILE A 84 -6.23 12.89 -19.70
C ILE A 84 -5.04 13.63 -19.11
N ARG A 85 -4.41 13.08 -18.06
CA ARG A 85 -3.23 13.69 -17.42
C ARG A 85 -2.07 13.79 -18.39
N LYS A 86 -1.82 12.73 -19.16
CA LYS A 86 -0.78 12.72 -20.20
C LYS A 86 -1.02 13.81 -21.24
N ARG A 87 -2.24 13.91 -21.78
CA ARG A 87 -2.61 14.96 -22.75
C ARG A 87 -2.49 16.37 -22.19
N GLN A 88 -2.80 16.58 -20.91
CA GLN A 88 -2.59 17.86 -20.24
C GLN A 88 -1.12 18.20 -20.13
N GLU A 89 -0.27 17.23 -19.81
CA GLU A 89 1.17 17.42 -19.71
C GLU A 89 1.80 17.72 -21.08
N GLU A 90 1.38 17.03 -22.13
CA GLU A 90 1.79 17.31 -23.52
C GLU A 90 1.43 18.75 -23.92
N ARG A 91 0.19 19.19 -23.69
CA ARG A 91 -0.21 20.59 -23.97
C ARG A 91 0.61 21.63 -23.21
N LYS A 92 1.01 21.33 -21.96
CA LYS A 92 1.86 22.24 -21.18
C LYS A 92 3.26 22.33 -21.78
N LYS A 93 3.83 21.19 -22.21
CA LYS A 93 5.14 21.15 -22.88
C LYS A 93 5.11 21.91 -24.21
N ASP A 94 4.06 21.73 -25.00
CA ASP A 94 3.90 22.44 -26.27
C ASP A 94 3.75 23.95 -26.07
N GLY A 95 3.02 24.38 -25.04
CA GLY A 95 2.90 25.81 -24.68
C GLY A 95 4.24 26.43 -24.27
N VAL A 96 5.00 25.76 -23.40
CA VAL A 96 6.32 26.24 -22.94
C VAL A 96 7.31 26.30 -24.12
N ASN A 97 7.37 25.26 -24.95
CA ASN A 97 8.23 25.23 -26.13
C ASN A 97 7.84 26.32 -27.16
N GLY A 98 6.54 26.60 -27.31
CA GLY A 98 6.05 27.64 -28.20
C GLY A 98 6.41 29.05 -27.75
N ASP A 99 6.34 29.32 -26.44
CA ASP A 99 6.73 30.62 -25.87
C ASP A 99 8.26 30.81 -25.91
N GLU A 100 9.03 29.75 -25.69
CA GLU A 100 10.49 29.78 -25.79
C GLU A 100 10.95 30.00 -27.25
N ALA A 101 10.33 29.33 -28.21
CA ALA A 101 10.59 29.53 -29.64
C ALA A 101 10.21 30.95 -30.11
N LYS A 102 9.12 31.52 -29.59
CA LYS A 102 8.75 32.92 -29.87
C LYS A 102 9.79 33.89 -29.32
N ARG A 103 10.20 33.75 -28.06
CA ARG A 103 11.23 34.60 -27.45
C ARG A 103 12.57 34.52 -28.18
N ALA A 104 12.98 33.31 -28.59
CA ALA A 104 14.19 33.11 -29.38
C ALA A 104 14.08 33.82 -30.75
N SER A 105 12.94 33.70 -31.43
CA SER A 105 12.70 34.35 -32.73
C SER A 105 12.56 35.87 -32.63
N GLU A 106 12.04 36.40 -31.53
CA GLU A 106 12.00 37.85 -31.27
C GLU A 106 13.38 38.42 -30.99
N GLY A 107 14.20 37.73 -30.17
CA GLY A 107 15.58 38.15 -29.88
C GLY A 107 16.50 38.12 -31.10
N ASP A 108 16.28 37.22 -32.05
CA ASP A 108 17.05 37.16 -33.32
C ASP A 108 16.70 38.33 -34.24
N ARG A 109 15.40 38.68 -34.35
CA ARG A 109 14.93 39.82 -35.14
C ARG A 109 15.32 41.19 -34.56
N GLU A 110 15.58 41.26 -33.26
CA GLU A 110 16.08 42.48 -32.61
C GLU A 110 17.56 42.69 -32.94
N ARG A 111 18.33 41.60 -32.97
CA ARG A 111 19.77 41.61 -33.28
C ARG A 111 20.08 41.95 -34.75
N ASP A 112 19.19 41.59 -35.69
CA ASP A 112 19.31 41.98 -37.11
C ASP A 112 19.01 43.48 -37.38
N ARG A 113 18.46 44.20 -36.39
CA ARG A 113 18.14 45.64 -36.52
C ARG A 113 19.19 46.57 -35.91
N GLU A 114 20.16 46.02 -35.17
CA GLU A 114 21.37 46.73 -34.70
C GLU A 114 22.51 46.59 -35.72
#